data_AF-A0A414A6A8-F1
#
_entry.id   AF-A0A414A6A8-F1
#
_cell.length_a   1.000
_cell.length_b   1.000
_cell.length_c   1.000
_cell.angle_alpha   90.00
_cell.angle_beta   90.00
_cell.angle_gamma   90.00
#
_symmetry.space_group_name_H-M   'P 1'
#
loop_
_entity.id
_entity.type
_entity.pdbx_description
1 polymer ?
#
loop_
_entity_poly.entity_id
_entity_poly.type
_entity_poly.pdbx_seq_one_letter_code
_entity_poly.pdbx_strand_id
1 'polypeptide(L)'
;MALTELVNALRQQAIKQREREGELLNNIAYLAGLETAEAAADIYAAEKHAYSFDGYLYQLEKLKTVLAAGVPPETALEAVDSCVDADTIIKYYRGGTA
;
A
#
# COMPACT_ATOMS: atom_id res chain seq x y z
N MET A 1 -20.25 -22.19 14.15
CA MET A 1 -18.82 -21.83 14.29
C MET A 1 -18.59 -21.55 15.78
N ALA A 2 -17.66 -22.26 16.41
CA ALA A 2 -17.35 -22.06 17.83
C ALA A 2 -16.48 -20.80 18.00
N LEU A 3 -16.61 -20.08 19.13
CA LEU A 3 -15.82 -18.88 19.43
C LEU A 3 -14.31 -19.12 19.28
N THR A 4 -13.84 -20.31 19.65
CA THR A 4 -12.44 -20.73 19.51
C THR A 4 -11.98 -20.80 18.05
N GLU A 5 -12.83 -21.28 17.13
CA GLU A 5 -12.52 -21.33 15.70
C GLU A 5 -12.41 -19.92 15.12
N LEU A 6 -13.31 -19.02 15.53
CA LEU A 6 -13.29 -17.61 15.10
C LEU A 6 -12.03 -16.90 15.57
N VAL A 7 -11.64 -17.07 16.84
CA VAL A 7 -10.40 -16.49 17.39
C VAL A 7 -9.16 -16.99 16.64
N ASN A 8 -9.11 -18.29 16.32
CA ASN A 8 -8.00 -18.86 15.56
C ASN A 8 -7.95 -18.31 14.12
N ALA A 9 -9.10 -18.16 13.46
CA ALA A 9 -9.18 -17.56 12.13
C ALA A 9 -8.67 -16.11 12.11
N LEU A 10 -9.07 -15.29 13.09
CA LEU A 10 -8.62 -13.91 13.21
C LEU A 10 -7.10 -13.80 13.45
N ARG A 11 -6.53 -14.67 14.28
CA ARG A 11 -5.07 -14.73 14.49
C ARG A 11 -4.32 -15.06 13.20
N GLN A 12 -4.79 -16.05 12.45
CA GLN A 12 -4.19 -16.44 11.18
C GLN A 12 -4.32 -15.33 10.13
N GLN A 13 -5.43 -14.60 10.11
CA GLN A 13 -5.60 -13.44 9.25
C GLN A 13 -4.60 -12.32 9.60
N ALA A 14 -4.43 -12.01 10.89
CA ALA A 14 -3.50 -10.98 11.33
C ALA A 14 -2.04 -11.32 10.97
N ILE A 15 -1.64 -12.59 11.07
CA ILE A 15 -0.30 -13.05 10.67
C ILE A 15 -0.10 -12.82 9.16
N LYS A 16 -1.03 -13.29 8.33
CA LYS A 16 -0.97 -13.11 6.87
C LYS A 16 -0.93 -11.64 6.46
N GLN A 17 -1.70 -10.80 7.14
CA GLN A 17 -1.71 -9.36 6.91
C GLN A 17 -0.34 -8.72 7.20
N ARG A 18 0.34 -9.13 8.28
CA ARG A 18 1.69 -8.65 8.62
C ARG A 18 2.78 -9.19 7.70
N GLU A 19 2.68 -10.45 7.27
CA GLU A 19 3.59 -11.00 6.25
C GLU A 19 3.48 -10.20 4.95
N ARG A 20 2.24 -9.94 4.51
CA ARG A 20 1.97 -9.15 3.30
C ARG A 20 2.46 -7.71 3.43
N GLU A 21 2.28 -7.07 4.59
CA GLU A 21 2.85 -5.75 4.86
C GLU A 21 4.37 -5.74 4.64
N GLY A 22 5.07 -6.69 5.26
CA GLY A 22 6.52 -6.81 5.14
C GLY A 22 6.98 -7.03 3.69
N GLU A 23 6.28 -7.88 2.93
CA GLU A 23 6.55 -8.08 1.49
C GLU A 23 6.36 -6.78 0.69
N LEU A 24 5.30 -6.02 0.95
CA LEU A 24 5.02 -4.77 0.26
C LEU A 24 6.07 -3.70 0.54
N LEU A 25 6.43 -3.50 1.81
CA LEU A 25 7.43 -2.53 2.22
C LEU A 25 8.82 -2.88 1.66
N ASN A 26 9.18 -4.17 1.65
CA ASN A 26 10.43 -4.62 1.01
C ASN A 26 10.44 -4.35 -0.49
N ASN A 27 9.32 -4.58 -1.20
CA ASN A 27 9.22 -4.27 -2.62
C ASN A 27 9.32 -2.76 -2.90
N ILE A 28 8.66 -1.94 -2.09
CA ILE A 28 8.75 -0.47 -2.20
C ILE A 28 10.20 -0.03 -1.95
N ALA A 29 10.86 -0.57 -0.92
CA ALA A 29 12.24 -0.26 -0.61
C ALA A 29 13.19 -0.65 -1.75
N TYR A 30 12.95 -1.78 -2.41
CA TYR A 30 13.70 -2.21 -3.58
C TYR A 30 13.52 -1.25 -4.77
N LEU A 31 12.30 -0.75 -4.99
CA LEU A 31 11.98 0.12 -6.13
C LEU A 31 12.43 1.58 -5.92
N ALA A 32 12.33 2.09 -4.70
CA ALA A 32 12.40 3.51 -4.41
C ALA A 32 13.25 3.88 -3.17
N GLY A 33 13.95 2.91 -2.59
CA GLY A 33 14.79 3.10 -1.40
C GLY A 33 14.02 2.95 -0.08
N LEU A 34 14.78 2.66 0.98
CA LEU A 34 14.24 2.44 2.33
C LEU A 34 13.45 3.64 2.85
N GLU A 35 13.96 4.85 2.63
CA GLU A 35 13.29 6.10 3.04
C GLU A 35 11.88 6.22 2.46
N THR A 36 11.67 5.85 1.18
CA THR A 36 10.34 5.83 0.56
C THR A 36 9.42 4.80 1.20
N ALA A 37 9.94 3.62 1.54
CA ALA A 37 9.13 2.58 2.20
C ALA A 37 8.70 2.99 3.61
N GLU A 38 9.60 3.60 4.37
CA GLU A 38 9.30 4.15 5.71
C GLU A 38 8.29 5.29 5.62
N ALA A 39 8.46 6.20 4.66
CA ALA A 39 7.49 7.26 4.40
C ALA A 39 6.12 6.70 4.02
N ALA A 40 6.05 5.69 3.16
CA ALA A 40 4.78 5.05 2.79
C ALA A 40 4.07 4.41 4.00
N ALA A 41 4.84 3.72 4.86
CA ALA A 41 4.30 3.12 6.09
C ALA A 41 3.74 4.19 7.04
N ASP A 42 4.42 5.32 7.17
CA ASP A 42 3.97 6.42 8.03
C ASP A 42 2.78 7.18 7.44
N ILE A 43 2.80 7.50 6.14
CA ILE A 43 1.76 8.27 5.47
C ILE A 43 0.45 7.48 5.43
N TYR A 44 0.49 6.21 5.04
CA TYR A 44 -0.73 5.38 4.87
C TYR A 44 -1.13 4.61 6.13
N ALA A 45 -0.44 4.81 7.26
CA ALA A 45 -0.76 4.13 8.51
C ALA A 45 -2.27 4.18 8.79
N ALA A 46 -2.89 3.01 8.93
CA ALA A 46 -4.35 2.91 9.06
C ALA A 46 -4.92 3.75 10.21
N GLU A 47 -4.13 4.03 11.25
CA GLU A 47 -4.50 4.89 12.39
C GLU A 47 -4.71 6.36 12.01
N LYS A 48 -4.13 6.81 10.89
CA LYS A 48 -4.25 8.18 10.36
C LYS A 48 -5.41 8.33 9.38
N HIS A 49 -6.09 7.23 9.04
CA HIS A 49 -7.07 7.18 7.96
C HIS A 49 -8.37 6.48 8.40
N ALA A 50 -9.45 6.67 7.61
CA ALA A 50 -10.76 6.06 7.89
C ALA A 50 -10.90 4.61 7.38
N TYR A 51 -9.82 3.99 6.90
CA TYR A 51 -9.83 2.64 6.34
C TYR A 51 -9.18 1.60 7.27
N SER A 52 -9.48 0.32 7.03
CA SER A 52 -8.94 -0.80 7.81
C SER A 52 -7.48 -1.09 7.47
N PHE A 53 -6.86 -2.02 8.20
CA PHE A 53 -5.51 -2.50 7.87
C PHE A 53 -5.42 -3.07 6.44
N ASP A 54 -6.46 -3.74 5.94
CA ASP A 54 -6.50 -4.18 4.53
C ASP A 54 -6.54 -3.00 3.56
N GLY A 55 -7.16 -1.88 3.95
CA GLY A 55 -7.12 -0.63 3.19
C GLY A 55 -5.71 -0.04 3.13
N TYR A 56 -4.96 -0.09 4.24
CA TYR A 56 -3.55 0.26 4.26
C TYR A 56 -2.71 -0.63 3.32
N LEU A 57 -2.89 -1.96 3.40
CA LEU A 57 -2.21 -2.89 2.49
C LEU A 57 -2.54 -2.60 1.01
N TYR A 58 -3.78 -2.20 0.73
CA TYR A 58 -4.19 -1.78 -0.61
C TYR A 58 -3.44 -0.52 -1.08
N GLN A 59 -3.25 0.49 -0.22
CA GLN A 59 -2.47 1.67 -0.58
C GLN A 59 -1.00 1.34 -0.85
N LEU A 60 -0.39 0.46 -0.04
CA LEU A 60 0.98 0.00 -0.30
C LEU A 60 1.10 -0.77 -1.62
N GLU A 61 0.14 -1.65 -1.93
CA GLU A 61 0.10 -2.37 -3.22
C GLU A 61 -0.05 -1.40 -4.40
N LYS A 62 -0.90 -0.38 -4.25
CA LYS A 62 -1.10 0.70 -5.23
C LYS A 62 0.20 1.48 -5.44
N LEU A 63 0.89 1.88 -4.37
CA LEU A 63 2.18 2.56 -4.45
C LEU A 63 3.23 1.71 -5.16
N LYS A 64 3.37 0.43 -4.79
CA LYS A 64 4.28 -0.50 -5.46
C LYS A 64 4.03 -0.54 -6.97
N THR A 65 2.77 -0.58 -7.37
CA THR A 65 2.37 -0.61 -8.80
C THR A 65 2.76 0.67 -9.53
N VAL A 66 2.51 1.83 -8.91
CA VAL A 66 2.84 3.15 -9.47
C VAL A 66 4.36 3.34 -9.59
N LEU A 67 5.13 2.94 -8.57
CA LEU A 67 6.60 2.98 -8.59
C LEU A 67 7.18 2.04 -9.67
N ALA A 68 6.65 0.82 -9.78
CA ALA A 68 7.08 -0.13 -10.80
C ALA A 68 6.84 0.37 -12.23
N ALA A 69 5.87 1.27 -12.42
CA ALA A 69 5.59 1.92 -13.71
C ALA A 69 6.55 3.09 -14.04
N GLY A 70 7.48 3.41 -13.14
CA GLY A 70 8.50 4.44 -13.31
C GLY A 70 8.10 5.83 -12.81
N VAL A 71 7.00 5.96 -12.06
CA VAL A 71 6.60 7.24 -11.46
C VAL A 71 7.60 7.59 -10.33
N PRO A 72 8.13 8.82 -10.29
CA PRO A 72 9.06 9.24 -9.25
C PRO A 72 8.49 9.07 -7.84
N PRO A 73 9.31 8.69 -6.84
CA PRO A 73 8.84 8.36 -5.49
C PRO A 73 7.98 9.44 -4.82
N GLU A 74 8.43 10.70 -4.83
CA GLU A 74 7.70 11.82 -4.22
C GLU A 74 6.32 12.01 -4.86
N THR A 75 6.27 11.99 -6.21
CA THR A 75 5.01 12.09 -6.97
C THR A 75 4.10 10.89 -6.70
N ALA A 76 4.66 9.69 -6.60
CA ALA A 76 3.91 8.48 -6.35
C ALA A 76 3.27 8.49 -4.95
N LEU A 77 4.02 8.91 -3.92
CA LEU A 77 3.54 9.00 -2.54
C LEU A 77 2.35 9.96 -2.43
N GLU A 78 2.45 11.15 -3.03
CA GLU A 78 1.37 12.13 -3.05
C GLU A 78 0.15 11.63 -3.85
N ALA A 79 0.38 11.09 -5.05
CA ALA A 79 -0.71 10.66 -5.92
C ALA A 79 -1.50 9.47 -5.35
N VAL A 80 -0.84 8.56 -4.65
CA VAL A 80 -1.49 7.37 -4.09
C VAL A 80 -2.40 7.72 -2.91
N ASP A 81 -2.10 8.78 -2.17
CA ASP A 81 -2.97 9.28 -1.10
C ASP A 81 -4.30 9.84 -1.63
N SER A 82 -4.39 10.13 -2.93
CA SER A 82 -5.64 10.54 -3.57
C SER A 82 -6.56 9.36 -3.91
N CYS A 83 -7.86 9.64 -4.08
CA CYS A 83 -8.89 8.64 -4.36
C CYS A 83 -8.86 8.03 -5.78
N VAL A 84 -7.84 8.31 -6.61
CA VAL A 84 -7.73 7.71 -7.95
C VAL A 84 -7.06 6.34 -7.90
N ASP A 85 -7.27 5.49 -8.90
CA ASP A 85 -6.60 4.18 -9.01
C ASP A 85 -5.17 4.30 -9.60
N ALA A 86 -4.38 3.23 -9.50
CA ALA A 86 -3.00 3.21 -9.99
C ALA A 86 -2.89 3.47 -11.49
N ASP A 87 -3.76 2.89 -12.31
CA ASP A 87 -3.73 3.04 -13.78
C ASP A 87 -3.99 4.50 -14.17
N THR A 88 -4.94 5.15 -13.50
CA THR A 88 -5.23 6.57 -13.68
C THR A 88 -4.01 7.43 -13.35
N ILE A 89 -3.32 7.17 -12.23
CA ILE A 89 -2.07 7.88 -11.85
C ILE A 89 -1.01 7.71 -12.94
N ILE A 90 -0.78 6.46 -13.37
CA ILE A 90 0.24 6.13 -14.38
C ILE A 90 -0.08 6.79 -15.72
N LYS A 91 -1.36 6.79 -16.12
CA LYS A 91 -1.83 7.43 -17.35
C LYS A 91 -1.57 8.93 -17.34
N TYR A 92 -1.92 9.61 -16.25
CA TYR A 92 -1.66 11.04 -16.10
C TYR A 92 -0.16 11.36 -16.10
N TYR A 93 0.65 10.58 -15.40
CA TYR A 93 2.10 10.77 -15.39
C TYR A 93 2.72 10.66 -16.79
N ARG A 94 2.21 9.73 -17.61
CA ARG A 94 2.65 9.54 -19.01
C ARG A 94 2.10 10.59 -19.99
N GLY A 95 1.37 11.60 -19.50
CA GLY A 95 0.77 12.65 -20.32
C GLY A 95 -0.53 12.24 -21.03
N GLY A 96 -1.18 11.15 -20.61
CA GLY A 96 -2.51 10.78 -21.07
C GLY A 96 -3.61 11.53 -20.31
N THR A 97 -4.75 11.77 -20.96
CA THR A 97 -5.97 12.30 -20.31
C THR A 97 -6.87 11.14 -19.87
N ALA A 98 -7.43 11.20 -18.65
CA ALA A 98 -8.36 10.19 -18.13
C ALA A 98 -9.54 9.93 -19.08
#